data_AF-A0A837RHX8-F1
#
_entry.id   AF-A0A837RHX8-F1
#
_cell.length_a   1.000
_cell.length_b   1.000
_cell.length_c   1.000
_cell.angle_alpha   90.00
_cell.angle_beta   90.00
_cell.angle_gamma   90.00
#
_symmetry.space_group_name_H-M   'P 1'
#
loop_
_entity.id
_entity.type
_entity.pdbx_description
1 polymer ?
#
loop_
_entity_poly.entity_id
_entity_poly.type
_entity_poly.pdbx_seq_one_letter_code
_entity_poly.pdbx_strand_id
1 'polypeptide(L)'
;MGDEDNVYFFLDMSPEHGYGYKTIQPSGYELTVGDKTFSLTVQNPYNLQVNHPRKVGLWVYEHDGIGNVNKEVDNVACLNRVPIKVDSGVGLGYTEKMEFKLPLSELGIKGTASQNITMTNHNLGDQTLHTTGGSTGPILLAVSGFAIALLAVIKVPKLSELRKSLHE
;
A
#
# COMPACT_ATOMS: atom_id res chain seq x y z
N MET A 1 -18.97 3.27 13.40
CA MET A 1 -17.50 3.28 13.36
C MET A 1 -17.13 2.74 12.00
N GLY A 2 -16.93 3.64 11.04
CA GLY A 2 -16.83 3.31 9.61
C GLY A 2 -15.39 3.12 9.17
N ASP A 3 -15.20 2.46 8.03
CA ASP A 3 -13.90 2.23 7.37
C ASP A 3 -13.17 3.52 6.92
N GLU A 4 -13.72 4.70 7.23
CA GLU A 4 -13.22 6.02 6.85
C GLU A 4 -11.95 6.42 7.62
N ASP A 5 -11.62 5.77 8.73
CA ASP A 5 -10.53 6.18 9.64
C ASP A 5 -9.21 5.39 9.43
N ASN A 6 -8.95 4.87 8.23
CA ASN A 6 -7.76 4.04 7.97
C ASN A 6 -7.05 4.42 6.67
N VAL A 7 -5.73 4.27 6.68
CA VAL A 7 -4.90 4.22 5.46
C VAL A 7 -4.84 2.77 5.00
N TYR A 8 -5.24 2.52 3.76
CA TYR A 8 -5.06 1.22 3.10
C TYR A 8 -3.98 1.34 2.04
N PHE A 9 -3.08 0.36 2.01
CA PHE A 9 -2.01 0.30 1.02
C PHE A 9 -1.82 -1.13 0.54
N PHE A 10 -1.58 -1.27 -0.76
CA PHE A 10 -1.18 -2.52 -1.39
C PHE A 10 0.05 -2.30 -2.26
N LEU A 11 1.03 -3.20 -2.12
CA LEU A 11 2.25 -3.26 -2.90
C LEU A 11 2.47 -4.66 -3.43
N ASP A 12 2.72 -4.75 -4.73
CA ASP A 12 3.24 -5.95 -5.40
C ASP A 12 4.63 -5.64 -5.94
N MET A 13 5.62 -6.43 -5.55
CA MET A 13 7.00 -6.22 -5.98
C MET A 13 7.21 -6.52 -7.47
N SER A 14 6.36 -7.38 -8.06
CA SER A 14 6.24 -7.70 -9.50
C SER A 14 7.55 -7.67 -10.30
N PRO A 15 8.52 -8.55 -9.99
CA PRO A 15 9.84 -8.53 -10.64
C PRO A 15 9.80 -8.91 -12.14
N GLU A 16 8.68 -9.41 -12.66
CA GLU A 16 8.54 -9.82 -14.07
C GLU A 16 8.43 -8.64 -15.05
N HIS A 17 8.28 -7.41 -14.55
CA HIS A 17 8.21 -6.20 -15.36
C HIS A 17 9.53 -5.38 -15.40
N GLY A 18 10.67 -5.94 -14.96
CA GLY A 18 12.00 -5.32 -15.09
C GLY A 18 13.07 -5.89 -14.14
N TYR A 19 14.17 -5.16 -13.89
CA TYR A 19 15.16 -5.44 -12.82
C TYR A 19 14.59 -5.20 -11.40
N GLY A 20 13.28 -5.37 -11.23
CA GLY A 20 12.56 -5.07 -10.01
C GLY A 20 12.98 -5.99 -8.85
N TYR A 21 12.92 -5.45 -7.63
CA TYR A 21 13.05 -6.25 -6.44
C TYR A 21 11.94 -7.31 -6.38
N LYS A 22 12.27 -8.53 -5.94
CA LYS A 22 11.29 -9.62 -5.75
C LYS A 22 10.84 -9.80 -4.30
N THR A 23 11.52 -9.13 -3.36
CA THR A 23 11.27 -9.18 -1.92
C THR A 23 10.87 -7.81 -1.41
N ILE A 24 10.02 -7.77 -0.39
CA ILE A 24 9.62 -6.54 0.29
C ILE A 24 10.85 -5.87 0.90
N GLN A 25 10.94 -4.56 0.71
CA GLN A 25 11.93 -3.75 1.42
C GLN A 25 11.45 -3.58 2.87
N PRO A 26 12.30 -3.80 3.88
CA PRO A 26 11.89 -3.61 5.28
C PRO A 26 11.51 -2.17 5.59
N SER A 27 12.16 -1.20 4.95
CA SER A 27 12.08 0.22 5.29
C SER A 27 12.08 1.11 4.03
N GLY A 28 12.07 2.41 4.26
CA GLY A 28 12.07 3.45 3.22
C GLY A 28 10.67 3.94 2.84
N TYR A 29 9.61 3.40 3.47
CA TYR A 29 8.25 3.86 3.26
C TYR A 29 8.01 5.18 3.98
N GLU A 30 7.63 6.22 3.26
CA GLU A 30 7.21 7.50 3.85
C GLU A 30 5.74 7.74 3.55
N LEU A 31 4.94 7.76 4.61
CA LEU A 31 3.52 8.06 4.59
C LEU A 31 3.33 9.52 4.98
N THR A 32 2.75 10.32 4.10
CA THR A 32 2.25 11.65 4.47
C THR A 32 0.73 11.60 4.58
N VAL A 33 0.18 12.21 5.63
CA VAL A 33 -1.25 12.38 5.85
C VAL A 33 -1.50 13.81 6.31
N GLY A 34 -2.07 14.63 5.43
CA GLY A 34 -2.18 16.07 5.66
C GLY A 34 -0.79 16.71 5.76
N ASP A 35 -0.52 17.38 6.88
CA ASP A 35 0.77 18.06 7.14
C ASP A 35 1.76 17.18 7.91
N LYS A 36 1.40 15.91 8.19
CA LYS A 36 2.22 14.98 8.97
C LYS A 36 2.90 13.96 8.07
N THR A 37 4.16 13.67 8.35
CA THR A 37 4.94 12.64 7.64
C THR A 37 5.48 11.61 8.63
N PHE A 38 5.36 10.34 8.24
CA PHE A 38 5.74 9.17 9.02
C PHE A 38 6.64 8.25 8.20
N SER A 39 7.73 7.77 8.79
CA SER A 39 8.44 6.60 8.26
C SER A 39 7.80 5.32 8.79
N LEU A 40 7.56 4.37 7.89
CA LEU A 40 7.08 3.04 8.23
C LEU A 40 8.18 2.00 7.99
N THR A 41 8.39 1.11 8.97
CA THR A 41 9.31 -0.02 8.87
C THR A 41 8.57 -1.32 9.16
N VAL A 42 8.55 -2.23 8.20
CA VAL A 42 7.94 -3.55 8.30
C VAL A 42 8.71 -4.40 9.31
N GLN A 43 8.02 -4.91 10.32
CA GLN A 43 8.63 -5.74 11.35
C GLN A 43 8.72 -7.19 10.89
N ASN A 44 9.89 -7.80 11.10
CA ASN A 44 10.16 -9.19 10.74
C ASN A 44 9.73 -9.58 9.30
N PRO A 45 10.19 -8.89 8.24
CA PRO A 45 9.71 -9.12 6.87
C PRO A 45 10.27 -10.40 6.21
N TYR A 46 11.23 -11.06 6.85
CA TYR A 46 12.03 -12.11 6.22
C TYR A 46 11.43 -13.52 6.33
N ASN A 47 12.01 -14.48 5.61
CA ASN A 47 11.66 -15.91 5.69
C ASN A 47 10.18 -16.21 5.37
N LEU A 48 9.58 -15.49 4.43
CA LEU A 48 8.22 -15.78 3.96
C LEU A 48 8.17 -17.10 3.19
N GLN A 49 7.20 -17.93 3.54
CA GLN A 49 6.92 -19.16 2.81
C GLN A 49 5.94 -18.88 1.67
N VAL A 50 6.11 -19.59 0.56
CA VAL A 50 5.25 -19.44 -0.62
C VAL A 50 3.81 -19.82 -0.25
N ASN A 51 2.86 -18.96 -0.59
CA ASN A 51 1.42 -19.11 -0.33
C ASN A 51 1.06 -19.28 1.16
N HIS A 52 1.88 -18.74 2.07
CA HIS A 52 1.59 -18.70 3.49
C HIS A 52 1.58 -17.24 3.98
N PRO A 53 0.46 -16.52 3.83
CA PRO A 53 0.37 -15.13 4.26
C PRO A 53 0.69 -14.98 5.75
N ARG A 54 1.44 -13.94 6.11
CA ARG A 54 1.84 -13.68 7.49
C ARG A 54 1.47 -12.26 7.90
N LYS A 55 0.75 -12.14 9.01
CA LYS A 55 0.51 -10.85 9.66
C LYS A 55 1.79 -10.36 10.33
N VAL A 56 2.08 -9.07 10.16
CA VAL A 56 3.24 -8.41 10.75
C VAL A 56 2.85 -7.03 11.27
N GLY A 57 3.68 -6.49 12.17
CA GLY A 57 3.59 -5.11 12.64
C GLY A 57 4.29 -4.13 11.72
N LEU A 58 3.98 -2.85 11.90
CA LEU A 58 4.71 -1.73 11.34
C LEU A 58 5.25 -0.87 12.48
N TRP A 59 6.56 -0.59 12.47
CA TRP A 59 7.11 0.50 13.28
C TRP A 59 6.81 1.83 12.59
N VAL A 60 6.16 2.72 13.31
CA VAL A 60 5.76 4.05 12.85
C VAL A 60 6.64 5.07 13.56
N TYR A 61 7.34 5.90 12.79
CA TYR A 61 8.13 7.02 13.30
C TYR A 61 7.65 8.32 12.68
N GLU A 62 7.18 9.26 13.49
CA GLU A 62 6.75 10.60 13.07
C GLU A 62 7.95 11.56 12.93
N HIS A 63 8.05 12.26 11.79
CA HIS A 63 9.16 13.18 11.51
C HIS A 63 9.03 14.52 12.22
N ASP A 64 7.82 15.05 12.34
CA ASP A 64 7.57 16.40 12.87
C ASP A 64 7.71 16.48 14.40
N GLY A 65 7.62 15.33 15.09
CA GLY A 65 7.67 15.21 16.56
C GLY A 65 6.50 15.89 17.29
N ILE A 66 5.45 16.31 16.57
CA ILE A 66 4.33 17.09 17.13
C ILE A 66 3.30 16.17 17.78
N GLY A 67 3.11 14.96 17.27
CA GLY A 67 2.18 13.95 17.80
C GLY A 67 2.79 12.95 18.79
N ASN A 68 4.12 12.90 18.92
CA ASN A 68 4.90 11.89 19.65
C ASN A 68 4.59 10.44 19.22
N VAL A 69 4.33 10.20 17.93
CA VAL A 69 4.09 8.85 17.42
C VAL A 69 5.43 8.18 17.08
N ASN A 70 5.86 7.29 17.96
CA ASN A 70 7.04 6.44 17.75
C ASN A 70 6.81 5.07 18.42
N LYS A 71 6.21 4.14 17.68
CA LYS A 71 5.75 2.86 18.23
C LYS A 71 5.61 1.80 17.15
N GLU A 72 5.61 0.54 17.58
CA GLU A 72 5.09 -0.55 16.77
C GLU A 72 3.56 -0.58 16.83
N VAL A 73 2.95 -0.84 15.68
CA VAL A 73 1.53 -1.14 15.54
C VAL A 73 1.40 -2.56 15.03
N ASP A 74 0.90 -3.45 15.89
CA ASP A 74 0.88 -4.89 15.62
C ASP A 74 -0.22 -5.31 14.65
N ASN A 75 0.07 -6.35 13.85
CA ASN A 75 -0.91 -7.05 13.01
C ASN A 75 -1.70 -6.18 12.01
N VAL A 76 -1.16 -5.03 11.63
CA VAL A 76 -1.79 -4.10 10.66
C VAL A 76 -1.40 -4.38 9.21
N ALA A 77 -0.34 -5.15 8.99
CA ALA A 77 0.14 -5.54 7.66
C ALA A 77 0.08 -7.05 7.47
N CYS A 78 -0.10 -7.47 6.22
CA CYS A 78 -0.04 -8.86 5.79
C CYS A 78 0.95 -8.96 4.63
N LEU A 79 1.94 -9.84 4.79
CA LEU A 79 2.91 -10.15 3.75
C LEU A 79 2.55 -11.48 3.11
N ASN A 80 2.68 -11.57 1.78
CA ASN A 80 2.45 -12.81 1.06
C ASN A 80 3.51 -12.99 -0.02
N ARG A 81 4.14 -14.18 -0.05
CA ARG A 81 5.02 -14.58 -1.14
C ARG A 81 4.23 -15.47 -2.07
N VAL A 82 4.04 -15.07 -3.32
CA VAL A 82 3.31 -15.87 -4.32
C VAL A 82 4.24 -16.31 -5.45
N PRO A 83 4.03 -17.51 -6.01
CA PRO A 83 4.80 -17.95 -7.16
C PRO A 83 4.41 -17.12 -8.38
N ILE A 84 5.38 -16.89 -9.25
CA ILE A 84 5.21 -16.19 -10.52
C ILE A 84 5.76 -17.06 -11.66
N LYS A 85 5.19 -16.91 -12.85
CA LYS A 85 5.62 -17.65 -14.04
C LYS A 85 6.66 -16.80 -14.77
N VAL A 86 7.90 -16.86 -14.27
CA VAL A 86 9.04 -16.46 -15.09
C VAL A 86 9.12 -17.47 -16.24
N ASP A 87 9.36 -17.01 -17.45
CA ASP A 87 9.30 -17.79 -18.70
C ASP A 87 9.71 -19.27 -18.56
N SER A 88 9.11 -20.12 -19.37
CA SER A 88 9.14 -21.60 -19.31
C SER A 88 10.52 -22.28 -19.26
N GLY A 89 11.63 -21.54 -19.40
CA GLY A 89 13.01 -22.03 -19.27
C GLY A 89 13.74 -21.70 -17.96
N VAL A 90 13.17 -20.89 -17.06
CA VAL A 90 13.90 -20.35 -15.87
C VAL A 90 13.38 -20.91 -14.53
N GLY A 91 12.24 -21.61 -14.53
CA GLY A 91 11.62 -22.17 -13.33
C GLY A 91 10.61 -21.24 -12.67
N LEU A 92 9.99 -21.66 -11.55
CA LEU A 92 9.05 -20.82 -10.80
C LEU A 92 9.82 -19.76 -10.00
N GLY A 93 9.56 -18.49 -10.31
CA GLY A 93 10.00 -17.37 -9.50
C GLY A 93 9.01 -17.10 -8.37
N TYR A 94 9.26 -16.06 -7.58
CA TYR A 94 8.26 -15.53 -6.66
C TYR A 94 8.27 -14.00 -6.66
N THR A 95 7.13 -13.43 -6.29
CA THR A 95 7.00 -12.03 -5.88
C THR A 95 6.49 -11.98 -4.45
N GLU A 96 6.92 -10.98 -3.70
CA GLU A 96 6.32 -10.66 -2.41
C GLU A 96 5.32 -9.51 -2.57
N LYS A 97 4.27 -9.57 -1.78
CA LYS A 97 3.19 -8.59 -1.72
C LYS A 97 3.03 -8.14 -0.28
N MET A 98 2.69 -6.88 -0.10
CA MET A 98 2.33 -6.32 1.19
C MET A 98 0.99 -5.60 1.05
N GLU A 99 0.08 -5.89 1.96
CA GLU A 99 -1.11 -5.09 2.19
C GLU A 99 -1.10 -4.62 3.64
N PHE A 100 -1.59 -3.41 3.90
CA PHE A 100 -1.84 -2.98 5.28
C PHE A 100 -3.09 -2.11 5.40
N LYS A 101 -3.66 -2.13 6.60
CA LYS A 101 -4.72 -1.23 7.07
C LYS A 101 -4.23 -0.57 8.35
N LEU A 102 -3.83 0.69 8.28
CA LEU A 102 -3.31 1.44 9.42
C LEU A 102 -4.34 2.46 9.90
N PRO A 103 -4.89 2.33 11.12
CA PRO A 103 -5.84 3.30 11.64
C PRO A 103 -5.19 4.68 11.82
N LEU A 104 -5.88 5.74 11.43
CA LEU A 104 -5.42 7.12 11.59
C LEU A 104 -5.22 7.50 13.07
N SER A 105 -5.95 6.87 13.98
CA SER A 105 -5.75 7.01 15.42
C SER A 105 -4.37 6.54 15.87
N GLU A 106 -3.79 5.53 15.22
CA GLU A 106 -2.43 5.07 15.52
C GLU A 106 -1.37 6.12 15.12
N LEU A 107 -1.72 6.98 14.15
CA LEU A 107 -0.94 8.12 13.68
C LEU A 107 -1.22 9.42 14.47
N GLY A 108 -2.07 9.38 15.49
CA GLY A 108 -2.46 10.58 16.24
C GLY A 108 -3.35 11.55 15.45
N ILE A 109 -3.93 11.11 14.34
CA ILE A 109 -4.75 11.93 13.44
C ILE A 109 -6.22 11.75 13.81
N LYS A 110 -6.94 12.87 13.96
CA LYS A 110 -8.35 12.90 14.34
C LYS A 110 -9.22 13.37 13.17
N GLY A 111 -10.06 12.48 12.66
CA GLY A 111 -11.00 12.77 11.57
C GLY A 111 -10.32 12.89 10.20
N THR A 112 -11.13 12.77 9.14
CA THR A 112 -10.67 12.49 7.77
C THR A 112 -11.05 13.59 6.77
N ALA A 113 -11.29 14.81 7.24
CA ALA A 113 -11.66 15.91 6.34
C ALA A 113 -10.54 16.15 5.29
N SER A 114 -10.75 15.65 4.06
CA SER A 114 -9.96 15.89 2.86
C SER A 114 -8.45 16.08 3.08
N GLN A 115 -7.80 15.05 3.61
CA GLN A 115 -6.34 15.06 3.75
C GLN A 115 -5.68 14.46 2.50
N ASN A 116 -4.60 15.10 2.06
CA ASN A 116 -3.71 14.53 1.05
C ASN A 116 -2.95 13.37 1.71
N ILE A 117 -3.08 12.17 1.14
CA ILE A 117 -2.38 11.00 1.62
C ILE A 117 -1.42 10.55 0.53
N THR A 118 -0.14 10.46 0.86
CA THR A 118 0.87 10.00 -0.10
C THR A 118 1.73 8.92 0.51
N MET A 119 2.18 7.99 -0.32
CA MET A 119 3.18 7.00 0.05
C MET A 119 4.33 7.02 -0.95
N THR A 120 5.56 7.07 -0.47
CA THR A 120 6.78 6.87 -1.27
C THR A 120 7.55 5.67 -0.74
N ASN A 121 8.42 5.10 -1.59
CA ASN A 121 9.52 4.29 -1.11
C ASN A 121 10.76 4.49 -1.98
N HIS A 122 11.69 5.32 -1.50
CA HIS A 122 12.90 5.69 -2.26
C HIS A 122 13.84 4.51 -2.55
N ASN A 123 13.78 3.42 -1.78
CA ASN A 123 14.56 2.20 -2.08
C ASN A 123 14.05 1.48 -3.33
N LEU A 124 12.77 1.69 -3.68
CA LEU A 124 12.16 1.14 -4.87
C LEU A 124 12.29 2.11 -6.06
N GLY A 125 12.44 3.39 -5.79
CA GLY A 125 12.65 4.47 -6.76
C GLY A 125 11.85 5.72 -6.36
N ASP A 126 11.98 6.81 -7.12
CA ASP A 126 11.39 8.12 -6.76
C ASP A 126 9.88 8.23 -7.05
N GLN A 127 9.14 7.11 -7.01
CA GLN A 127 7.71 7.10 -7.29
C GLN A 127 6.91 7.48 -6.04
N THR A 128 6.05 8.49 -6.19
CA THR A 128 5.08 8.92 -5.16
C THR A 128 3.68 8.51 -5.58
N LEU A 129 3.04 7.64 -4.78
CA LEU A 129 1.62 7.36 -4.94
C LEU A 129 0.83 8.46 -4.22
N HIS A 130 -0.01 9.17 -4.97
CA HIS A 130 -0.91 10.19 -4.43
C HIS A 130 -2.33 9.65 -4.34
N THR A 131 -2.99 9.85 -3.20
CA THR A 131 -4.44 9.75 -3.08
C THR A 131 -5.01 10.95 -2.32
N THR A 132 -6.15 11.47 -2.78
CA THR A 132 -6.85 12.56 -2.10
C THR A 132 -8.04 11.98 -1.36
N GLY A 133 -8.00 12.00 -0.03
CA GLY A 133 -9.06 11.45 0.82
C GLY A 133 -10.25 12.38 0.98
N GLY A 134 -10.98 12.68 -0.10
CA GLY A 134 -12.27 13.36 -0.02
C GLY A 134 -13.39 12.34 0.09
N SER A 135 -13.92 12.13 1.31
CA SER A 135 -15.07 11.29 1.67
C SER A 135 -15.82 10.62 0.51
N THR A 136 -15.57 9.32 0.30
CA THR A 136 -16.57 8.25 0.11
C THR A 136 -15.83 6.90 -0.06
N GLY A 137 -15.73 6.08 1.00
CA GLY A 137 -15.23 4.70 0.95
C GLY A 137 -13.74 4.48 1.26
N PRO A 138 -13.32 3.23 1.54
CA PRO A 138 -11.94 2.88 1.88
C PRO A 138 -10.99 3.32 0.76
N ILE A 139 -10.09 4.25 1.09
CA ILE A 139 -9.12 4.82 0.17
C ILE A 139 -8.06 3.76 -0.12
N LEU A 140 -8.24 3.01 -1.21
CA LEU A 140 -7.27 2.04 -1.68
C LEU A 140 -6.12 2.77 -2.38
N LEU A 141 -4.96 2.87 -1.71
CA LEU A 141 -3.69 3.16 -2.39
C LEU A 141 -3.24 1.88 -3.11
N ALA A 142 -3.64 1.73 -4.37
CA ALA A 142 -3.14 0.65 -5.22
C ALA A 142 -1.79 1.06 -5.83
N VAL A 143 -0.68 0.48 -5.36
CA VAL A 143 0.59 0.53 -6.11
C VAL A 143 0.63 -0.68 -7.02
N SER A 144 0.44 -0.43 -8.33
CA SER A 144 0.74 -1.40 -9.38
C SER A 144 2.26 -1.62 -9.43
N GLY A 145 2.65 -2.89 -9.50
CA GLY A 145 4.05 -3.30 -9.54
C GLY A 145 4.87 -2.53 -10.57
N PHE A 146 6.13 -2.28 -10.21
CA PHE A 146 7.09 -1.44 -10.92
C PHE A 146 7.05 -1.61 -12.45
N ALA A 147 6.22 -0.79 -13.09
CA ALA A 147 6.15 -0.55 -14.52
C ALA A 147 5.83 0.93 -14.73
N ILE A 148 6.70 1.64 -15.45
CA ILE A 148 6.43 2.95 -16.06
C ILE A 148 5.20 2.75 -17.00
N ALA A 149 4.10 3.51 -17.09
CA ALA A 149 3.57 4.73 -16.46
C ALA A 149 2.04 4.86 -16.74
N LEU A 150 1.38 5.85 -16.12
CA LEU A 150 0.12 6.57 -16.45
C LEU A 150 -1.14 6.28 -15.60
N LEU A 151 -1.56 7.31 -14.86
CA LEU A 151 -2.93 7.67 -14.45
C LEU A 151 -3.97 6.54 -14.43
N ALA A 152 -4.15 5.90 -13.27
CA ALA A 152 -5.35 5.12 -12.98
C ALA A 152 -6.23 5.84 -11.94
N VAL A 153 -6.84 6.98 -12.33
CA VAL A 153 -8.13 7.36 -11.75
C VAL A 153 -9.13 6.37 -12.32
N ILE A 154 -9.43 5.29 -11.60
CA ILE A 154 -10.57 4.45 -11.93
C ILE A 154 -11.83 5.27 -11.60
N LYS A 155 -12.33 6.01 -12.59
CA LYS A 155 -13.73 6.44 -12.58
C LYS A 155 -14.55 5.16 -12.65
N VAL A 156 -15.09 4.72 -11.51
CA VAL A 156 -16.14 3.70 -11.47
C VAL A 156 -17.30 4.24 -12.33
N PRO A 157 -17.67 3.59 -13.45
CA PRO A 157 -18.85 4.02 -14.19
C PRO A 157 -20.08 3.81 -13.31
N LYS A 158 -20.92 4.84 -13.21
CA LYS A 158 -22.18 4.80 -12.46
C LYS A 158 -23.03 3.63 -13.00
N LEU A 159 -23.55 2.81 -12.09
CA LEU A 159 -24.42 1.65 -12.38
C LEU A 159 -25.62 1.95 -13.31
N SER A 160 -25.96 3.23 -13.53
CA SER A 160 -27.02 3.65 -14.44
C SER A 160 -26.73 3.38 -15.91
N GLU A 161 -25.46 3.31 -16.32
CA GLU A 161 -25.11 3.07 -17.75
C GLU A 161 -25.11 1.57 -18.11
N LEU A 162 -24.72 0.71 -17.16
CA LEU A 162 -24.81 -0.75 -17.31
C LEU A 162 -26.26 -1.25 -17.47
N ARG A 163 -27.25 -0.49 -16.99
CA ARG A 163 -28.67 -0.86 -17.14
C ARG A 163 -29.24 -0.49 -18.52
N LYS A 164 -28.58 0.38 -19.28
CA LYS A 164 -29.00 0.74 -20.65
C LYS A 164 -28.51 -0.27 -21.70
N SER A 165 -27.31 -0.83 -21.54
CA SER A 165 -26.76 -1.81 -22.50
C SER A 165 -27.34 -3.23 -22.39
N LEU A 166 -28.27 -3.45 -21.46
CA LEU A 166 -28.98 -4.72 -21.26
C LEU A 166 -30.39 -4.71 -21.89
N HIS A 167 -30.79 -3.60 -22.51
CA HIS A 167 -32.04 -3.44 -23.27
C HIS A 167 -31.81 -2.83 -24.67
N GLU A 168 -30.67 -3.11 -25.29
CA GLU A 168 -30.51 -3.03 -26.75
C GLU A 168 -30.23 -4.42 -27.31
#